data_AF-A0A3B9EYL0-F1
#
_entry.id   AF-A0A3B9EYL0-F1
#
_cell.length_a   1.000
_cell.length_b   1.000
_cell.length_c   1.000
_cell.angle_alpha   90.00
_cell.angle_beta   90.00
_cell.angle_gamma   90.00
#
_symmetry.space_group_name_H-M   'P 1'
#
loop_
_entity.id
_entity.type
_entity.pdbx_description
1 polymer ?
#
loop_
_entity_poly.entity_id
_entity_poly.type
_entity_poly.pdbx_seq_one_letter_code
_entity_poly.pdbx_strand_id
1 'polypeptide(L)'
;MLRKTLKDSSIIGILNDATHAAPLGENSNLFRIRIKDGNYPLRKENLFHIPFDLRGRIATQRYSIPSLPSLYLSNSIYVAWEELRRPSFEKVQATRIVNTRDLRLLDLTSDIYSNRQRDLKLNEKENPSFLFYKVMVWPLVAACSVKVLNRSNVFKPEYIIPQLLLQWVTKNNLDGIKYSSTHIDFNKVRHEGLFYNVVIPVKTFDQDSNYCPKLLKIFKSTEVIPMQLRQFMSIASHLENQPSISFNVNPDILRLELLKGNLQSYSSTYFGVLEHSLKNFQPEAICD
;
A
#
# COMPACT_ATOMS: atom_id res chain seq x y z
N MET A 1 -9.34 29.19 25.54
CA MET A 1 -8.81 28.74 24.22
C MET A 1 -9.47 27.44 23.74
N LEU A 2 -9.59 26.37 24.56
CA LEU A 2 -10.24 25.10 24.16
C LEU A 2 -11.73 25.18 23.77
N ARG A 3 -12.49 26.14 24.30
CA ARG A 3 -13.94 26.28 23.99
C ARG A 3 -14.26 26.81 22.59
N LYS A 4 -13.29 27.41 21.89
CA LYS A 4 -13.48 27.90 20.51
C LYS A 4 -13.10 26.85 19.46
N THR A 5 -12.27 25.87 19.79
CA THR A 5 -11.82 24.82 18.85
C THR A 5 -12.85 23.70 18.66
N LEU A 6 -13.74 23.50 19.64
CA LEU A 6 -14.75 22.43 19.63
C LEU A 6 -16.13 22.88 19.13
N LYS A 7 -16.29 24.16 18.75
CA LYS A 7 -17.51 24.60 18.06
C LYS A 7 -17.35 24.27 16.57
N ASP A 8 -18.21 23.37 16.10
CA ASP A 8 -18.49 23.05 14.69
C ASP A 8 -17.54 22.12 13.93
N SER A 9 -16.67 21.37 14.60
CA SER A 9 -15.98 20.24 13.96
C SER A 9 -16.72 18.93 14.25
N SER A 10 -17.65 18.55 13.37
CA SER A 10 -18.11 17.15 13.35
C SER A 10 -16.89 16.23 13.18
N ILE A 11 -16.93 15.01 13.74
CA ILE A 11 -15.86 14.01 13.52
C ILE A 11 -15.58 13.85 12.02
N ILE A 12 -16.63 13.96 11.19
CA ILE A 12 -16.53 13.94 9.73
C ILE A 12 -15.71 15.12 9.20
N GLY A 13 -15.92 16.33 9.73
CA GLY A 13 -15.12 17.52 9.40
C GLY A 13 -13.64 17.33 9.74
N ILE A 14 -13.32 16.83 10.92
CA ILE A 14 -11.93 16.59 11.35
C ILE A 14 -11.24 15.54 10.46
N LEU A 15 -11.94 14.44 10.16
CA LEU A 15 -11.42 13.41 9.28
C LEU A 15 -11.20 13.95 7.87
N ASN A 16 -12.13 14.74 7.34
CA ASN A 16 -11.99 15.36 6.03
C ASN A 16 -10.83 16.36 6.01
N ASP A 17 -10.76 17.30 6.94
CA ASP A 17 -9.72 18.35 6.97
C ASP A 17 -8.31 17.77 7.11
N ALA A 18 -8.15 16.73 7.93
CA ALA A 18 -6.86 16.08 8.08
C ALA A 18 -6.46 15.25 6.85
N THR A 19 -7.41 14.64 6.14
CA THR A 19 -7.13 13.97 4.86
C THR A 19 -6.75 14.96 3.76
N HIS A 20 -7.18 16.23 3.89
CA HIS A 20 -6.76 17.32 3.03
C HIS A 20 -5.35 17.83 3.37
N ALA A 21 -4.88 17.65 4.60
CA ALA A 21 -3.59 18.17 5.07
C ALA A 21 -2.36 17.38 4.59
N ALA A 22 -2.51 16.11 4.19
CA ALA A 22 -1.39 15.28 3.71
C ALA A 22 -1.85 14.20 2.71
N PRO A 23 -2.20 14.57 1.46
CA PRO A 23 -2.55 13.60 0.43
C PRO A 23 -1.34 12.73 0.05
N LEU A 24 -1.61 11.55 -0.53
CA LEU A 24 -0.57 10.83 -1.25
C LEU A 24 -0.32 11.57 -2.57
N GLY A 25 0.86 12.19 -2.67
CA GLY A 25 1.19 13.11 -3.76
C GLY A 25 1.17 12.46 -5.14
N GLU A 26 0.93 13.25 -6.17
CA GLU A 26 1.08 12.86 -7.56
C GLU A 26 2.43 12.16 -7.82
N ASN A 27 2.44 11.18 -8.73
CA ASN A 27 3.62 10.39 -9.10
C ASN A 27 4.20 9.55 -7.95
N SER A 28 3.37 9.21 -6.94
CA SER A 28 3.77 8.27 -5.90
C SER A 28 3.95 6.87 -6.47
N ASN A 29 5.07 6.24 -6.11
CA ASN A 29 5.39 4.89 -6.54
C ASN A 29 4.74 3.88 -5.60
N LEU A 30 3.78 3.12 -6.11
CA LEU A 30 3.15 2.03 -5.42
C LEU A 30 3.38 0.72 -6.18
N PHE A 31 3.25 -0.40 -5.48
CA PHE A 31 3.60 -1.71 -6.03
C PHE A 31 2.49 -2.72 -5.79
N ARG A 32 2.39 -3.66 -6.73
CA ARG A 32 1.52 -4.82 -6.59
C ARG A 32 2.24 -6.06 -7.07
N ILE A 33 1.99 -7.16 -6.38
CA ILE A 33 2.46 -8.47 -6.78
C ILE A 33 1.30 -9.45 -6.96
N ARG A 34 1.51 -10.46 -7.81
CA ARG A 34 0.66 -11.64 -7.93
C ARG A 34 1.51 -12.90 -7.96
N ILE A 35 0.89 -14.00 -7.54
CA ILE A 35 1.47 -15.34 -7.63
C ILE A 35 0.99 -15.97 -8.94
N LYS A 36 1.94 -16.47 -9.74
CA LYS A 36 1.68 -17.24 -10.97
C LYS A 36 2.80 -18.27 -11.16
N ASP A 37 2.42 -19.49 -11.55
CA ASP A 37 3.39 -20.49 -11.97
C ASP A 37 3.93 -20.17 -13.38
N GLY A 38 5.23 -20.38 -13.59
CA GLY A 38 5.92 -20.08 -14.85
C GLY A 38 6.44 -18.64 -14.97
N ASN A 39 7.27 -18.40 -15.99
CA ASN A 39 8.07 -17.18 -16.16
C ASN A 39 7.55 -16.20 -17.22
N TYR A 40 6.45 -16.53 -17.90
CA TYR A 40 5.81 -15.58 -18.82
C TYR A 40 5.14 -14.45 -18.04
N PRO A 41 5.50 -13.18 -18.32
CA PRO A 41 4.86 -12.02 -17.72
C PRO A 41 3.35 -12.07 -17.87
N LEU A 42 2.65 -11.72 -16.80
CA LEU A 42 1.23 -11.36 -16.85
C LEU A 42 1.07 -10.04 -17.60
N ARG A 43 -0.13 -9.79 -18.10
CA ARG A 43 -0.46 -8.48 -18.64
C ARG A 43 -0.70 -7.48 -17.50
N LYS A 44 -0.53 -6.18 -17.78
CA LYS A 44 -0.67 -5.08 -16.81
C LYS A 44 -2.03 -5.13 -16.11
N GLU A 45 -3.11 -5.35 -16.88
CA GLU A 45 -4.48 -5.39 -16.35
C GLU A 45 -4.68 -6.52 -15.34
N ASN A 46 -3.91 -7.61 -15.43
CA ASN A 46 -4.03 -8.72 -14.49
C ASN A 46 -3.56 -8.32 -13.07
N LEU A 47 -2.66 -7.35 -12.93
CA LEU A 47 -2.20 -6.84 -11.64
C LEU A 47 -2.99 -5.61 -11.17
N PHE A 48 -3.97 -5.13 -11.93
CA PHE A 48 -4.87 -4.07 -11.50
C PHE A 48 -5.97 -4.61 -10.55
N HIS A 49 -7.08 -3.90 -10.32
CA HIS A 49 -8.17 -4.47 -9.50
C HIS A 49 -8.79 -5.69 -10.19
N ILE A 50 -9.57 -6.47 -9.43
CA ILE A 50 -10.27 -7.62 -9.97
C ILE A 50 -11.23 -7.18 -11.09
N PRO A 51 -11.23 -7.86 -12.26
CA PRO A 51 -12.21 -7.65 -13.32
C PRO A 51 -13.66 -7.75 -12.85
N PHE A 52 -14.56 -6.92 -13.38
CA PHE A 52 -15.96 -6.85 -12.95
C PHE A 52 -16.73 -8.16 -13.11
N ASP A 53 -16.41 -8.97 -14.12
CA ASP A 53 -16.96 -10.30 -14.38
C ASP A 53 -16.52 -11.35 -13.34
N LEU A 54 -15.35 -11.15 -12.71
CA LEU A 54 -14.80 -12.05 -11.69
C LEU A 54 -15.17 -11.65 -10.25
N ARG A 55 -15.88 -10.54 -10.04
CA ARG A 55 -16.16 -9.98 -8.70
C ARG A 55 -16.94 -10.91 -7.75
N GLY A 56 -17.70 -11.86 -8.31
CA GLY A 56 -18.48 -12.83 -7.51
C GLY A 56 -17.69 -14.04 -7.05
N ARG A 57 -16.46 -14.25 -7.54
CA ARG A 57 -15.66 -15.48 -7.29
C ARG A 57 -14.57 -15.30 -6.24
N ILE A 58 -14.55 -14.17 -5.54
CA ILE A 58 -13.38 -13.76 -4.76
C ILE A 58 -13.72 -13.63 -3.28
N ALA A 59 -12.86 -14.21 -2.46
CA ALA A 59 -12.94 -14.13 -1.02
C ALA A 59 -12.77 -12.68 -0.54
N THR A 60 -13.44 -12.37 0.58
CA THR A 60 -13.33 -11.05 1.20
C THR A 60 -11.92 -10.82 1.74
N GLN A 61 -11.47 -9.57 1.61
CA GLN A 61 -10.25 -9.05 2.22
C GLN A 61 -10.60 -8.17 3.41
N ARG A 62 -9.59 -7.77 4.19
CA ARG A 62 -9.75 -6.89 5.36
C ARG A 62 -10.56 -5.65 5.00
N TYR A 63 -10.08 -4.88 4.03
CA TYR A 63 -10.82 -3.74 3.49
C TYR A 63 -11.48 -4.15 2.18
N SER A 64 -12.66 -4.75 2.23
CA SER A 64 -13.42 -5.10 1.02
C SER A 64 -14.90 -4.83 1.19
N ILE A 65 -15.60 -4.66 0.08
CA ILE A 65 -17.05 -4.55 0.04
C ILE A 65 -17.53 -5.65 -0.90
N PRO A 66 -18.47 -6.52 -0.48
CA PRO A 66 -18.98 -7.58 -1.35
C PRO A 66 -19.41 -7.04 -2.71
N SER A 67 -18.99 -7.71 -3.78
CA SER A 67 -19.26 -7.32 -5.18
C SER A 67 -18.69 -5.97 -5.62
N LEU A 68 -17.83 -5.32 -4.84
CA LEU A 68 -17.16 -4.08 -5.21
C LEU A 68 -15.64 -4.30 -5.23
N PRO A 69 -15.03 -4.49 -6.42
CA PRO A 69 -13.58 -4.61 -6.54
C PRO A 69 -12.84 -3.43 -5.92
N SER A 70 -11.64 -3.69 -5.43
CA SER A 70 -10.74 -2.66 -4.91
C SER A 70 -9.33 -2.91 -5.45
N LEU A 71 -8.61 -1.82 -5.67
CA LEU A 71 -7.19 -1.82 -6.01
C LEU A 71 -6.39 -1.76 -4.71
N TYR A 72 -5.68 -2.84 -4.41
CA TYR A 72 -4.75 -2.91 -3.27
C TYR A 72 -3.35 -2.66 -3.78
N LEU A 73 -2.61 -1.76 -3.15
CA LEU A 73 -1.24 -1.44 -3.48
C LEU A 73 -0.42 -1.33 -2.21
N SER A 74 0.88 -1.57 -2.32
CA SER A 74 1.82 -1.43 -1.22
C SER A 74 2.83 -0.34 -1.54
N ASN A 75 3.37 0.33 -0.53
CA ASN A 75 4.44 1.30 -0.74
C ASN A 75 5.78 0.63 -1.13
N SER A 76 5.87 -0.70 -1.01
CA SER A 76 7.04 -1.46 -1.45
C SER A 76 6.69 -2.88 -1.89
N ILE A 77 7.59 -3.50 -2.65
CA ILE A 77 7.51 -4.92 -3.01
C ILE A 77 7.59 -5.79 -1.75
N TYR A 78 8.43 -5.42 -0.78
CA TYR A 78 8.53 -6.16 0.48
C TYR A 78 7.19 -6.21 1.22
N VAL A 79 6.52 -5.06 1.37
CA VAL A 79 5.20 -5.02 2.02
C VAL A 79 4.18 -5.85 1.24
N ALA A 80 4.17 -5.75 -0.09
CA ALA A 80 3.28 -6.56 -0.93
C ALA A 80 3.53 -8.07 -0.76
N TRP A 81 4.80 -8.47 -0.61
CA TRP A 81 5.23 -9.85 -0.39
C TRP A 81 4.81 -10.40 0.98
N GLU A 82 4.89 -9.57 2.02
CA GLU A 82 4.38 -9.90 3.36
C GLU A 82 2.85 -10.07 3.38
N GLU A 83 2.10 -9.24 2.65
CA GLU A 83 0.64 -9.38 2.51
C GLU A 83 0.25 -10.72 1.84
N LEU A 84 1.06 -11.20 0.89
CA LEU A 84 0.89 -12.53 0.30
C LEU A 84 1.44 -13.68 1.15
N ARG A 85 1.92 -13.39 2.37
CA ARG A 85 2.49 -14.36 3.32
C ARG A 85 3.75 -15.05 2.81
N ARG A 86 4.67 -14.25 2.27
CA ARG A 86 6.01 -14.70 1.92
C ARG A 86 6.04 -15.84 0.88
N PRO A 87 5.37 -15.70 -0.28
CA PRO A 87 5.40 -16.72 -1.32
C PRO A 87 6.82 -16.95 -1.85
N SER A 88 7.08 -18.11 -2.46
CA SER A 88 8.35 -18.36 -3.16
C SER A 88 8.58 -17.29 -4.23
N PHE A 89 9.79 -16.72 -4.27
CA PHE A 89 10.18 -15.70 -5.23
C PHE A 89 9.99 -16.14 -6.69
N GLU A 90 10.06 -17.45 -6.97
CA GLU A 90 9.90 -17.98 -8.32
C GLU A 90 8.50 -17.72 -8.89
N LYS A 91 7.50 -17.65 -8.01
CA LYS A 91 6.10 -17.48 -8.40
C LYS A 91 5.66 -16.03 -8.39
N VAL A 92 6.50 -15.11 -7.93
CA VAL A 92 6.11 -13.71 -7.77
C VAL A 92 6.28 -12.96 -9.09
N GLN A 93 5.23 -12.27 -9.49
CA GLN A 93 5.28 -11.28 -10.57
C GLN A 93 4.85 -9.93 -10.02
N ALA A 94 5.57 -8.87 -10.37
CA ALA A 94 5.42 -7.55 -9.79
C ALA A 94 5.23 -6.47 -10.85
N THR A 95 4.50 -5.42 -10.48
CA THR A 95 4.42 -4.20 -11.28
C THR A 95 4.47 -2.96 -10.38
N ARG A 96 4.88 -1.84 -10.97
CA ARG A 96 4.81 -0.51 -10.36
C ARG A 96 3.62 0.23 -10.93
N ILE A 97 2.78 0.74 -10.03
CA ILE A 97 1.59 1.52 -10.32
C ILE A 97 1.81 2.92 -9.77
N VAL A 98 1.53 3.93 -10.60
CA VAL A 98 1.78 5.34 -10.32
C VAL A 98 0.49 6.13 -10.51
N ASN A 99 0.17 7.00 -9.54
CA ASN A 99 -0.98 7.90 -9.62
C ASN A 99 -0.63 9.18 -10.41
N THR A 100 -1.58 9.67 -11.20
CA THR A 100 -1.46 10.86 -12.06
C THR A 100 -2.01 12.14 -11.42
N ARG A 101 -2.44 12.08 -10.16
CA ARG A 101 -2.83 13.22 -9.33
C ARG A 101 -2.71 12.87 -7.86
N ASP A 102 -2.75 13.88 -6.99
CA ASP A 102 -2.89 13.69 -5.55
C ASP A 102 -4.11 12.83 -5.19
N LEU A 103 -3.93 11.92 -4.23
CA LEU A 103 -4.98 11.05 -3.70
C LEU A 103 -5.28 11.40 -2.25
N ARG A 104 -6.57 11.61 -1.95
CA ARG A 104 -7.03 11.85 -0.58
C ARG A 104 -7.35 10.51 0.08
N LEU A 105 -6.53 10.11 1.04
CA LEU A 105 -6.65 8.82 1.70
C LEU A 105 -6.96 9.02 3.18
N LEU A 106 -7.86 8.20 3.73
CA LEU A 106 -7.98 8.07 5.18
C LEU A 106 -6.72 7.39 5.70
N ASP A 107 -5.88 8.13 6.41
CA ASP A 107 -4.62 7.61 6.92
C ASP A 107 -4.79 6.93 8.28
N LEU A 108 -4.72 5.60 8.26
CA LEU A 108 -4.76 4.70 9.41
C LEU A 108 -3.40 4.07 9.69
N THR A 109 -2.28 4.64 9.22
CA THR A 109 -0.96 4.13 9.59
C THR A 109 -0.67 4.38 11.06
N SER A 110 -0.21 3.33 11.74
CA SER A 110 0.26 3.42 13.11
C SER A 110 1.73 3.83 13.12
N ASP A 111 1.99 5.12 12.88
CA ASP A 111 3.36 5.67 12.91
C ASP A 111 3.96 5.67 14.32
N ILE A 112 3.14 5.33 15.32
CA ILE A 112 3.45 5.23 16.76
C ILE A 112 4.63 4.30 17.03
N TYR A 113 4.93 3.35 16.12
CA TYR A 113 6.07 2.43 16.23
C TYR A 113 7.17 2.68 15.18
N SER A 114 7.02 3.68 14.31
CA SER A 114 8.06 3.97 13.34
C SER A 114 9.24 4.66 14.04
N ASN A 115 10.42 4.04 13.98
CA ASN A 115 11.66 4.62 14.52
C ASN A 115 12.01 5.98 13.86
N ARG A 116 11.32 6.39 12.78
CA ARG A 116 11.34 7.74 12.20
C ARG A 116 10.83 8.83 13.15
N GLN A 117 10.11 8.50 14.24
CA GLN A 117 9.83 9.49 15.29
C GLN A 117 11.10 10.08 15.92
N ARG A 118 12.27 9.42 15.80
CA ARG A 118 13.55 10.03 16.22
C ARG A 118 13.99 11.19 15.31
N ASP A 119 13.62 11.19 14.04
CA ASP A 119 13.95 12.25 13.07
C ASP A 119 12.81 13.26 12.90
N LEU A 120 11.55 12.86 13.17
CA LEU A 120 10.41 13.77 13.32
C LEU A 120 10.41 14.54 14.65
N LYS A 121 11.54 14.54 15.37
CA LYS A 121 11.82 15.50 16.47
C LYS A 121 11.80 16.97 16.01
N LEU A 122 11.55 17.23 14.74
CA LEU A 122 11.30 18.55 14.17
C LEU A 122 9.80 18.63 13.81
N ASN A 123 9.04 19.41 14.58
CA ASN A 123 7.72 20.00 14.28
C ASN A 123 6.44 19.41 14.93
N GLU A 124 6.49 18.41 15.80
CA GLU A 124 5.27 18.02 16.57
C GLU A 124 4.77 19.14 17.51
N LYS A 125 5.63 20.09 17.88
CA LYS A 125 5.22 21.31 18.61
C LYS A 125 4.44 22.32 17.74
N GLU A 126 4.38 22.14 16.42
CA GLU A 126 3.86 23.15 15.49
C GLU A 126 2.50 22.83 14.86
N ASN A 127 1.92 21.63 15.06
CA ASN A 127 0.60 21.31 14.50
C ASN A 127 -0.33 20.52 15.46
N PRO A 128 -0.96 21.21 16.43
CA PRO A 128 -1.95 20.61 17.34
C PRO A 128 -3.10 19.89 16.62
N SER A 129 -3.48 20.34 15.43
CA SER A 129 -4.55 19.72 14.63
C SER A 129 -4.17 18.33 14.13
N PHE A 130 -2.91 18.10 13.76
CA PHE A 130 -2.41 16.79 13.34
C PHE A 130 -2.38 15.80 14.51
N LEU A 131 -1.90 16.22 15.68
CA LEU A 131 -1.92 15.39 16.88
C LEU A 131 -3.36 15.03 17.28
N PHE A 132 -4.26 16.01 17.23
CA PHE A 132 -5.68 15.80 17.51
C PHE A 132 -6.30 14.79 16.54
N TYR A 133 -6.02 14.90 15.23
CA TYR A 133 -6.43 13.89 14.25
C TYR A 133 -5.92 12.49 14.61
N LYS A 134 -4.63 12.34 14.95
CA LYS A 134 -4.05 11.04 15.33
C LYS A 134 -4.75 10.43 16.54
N VAL A 135 -5.06 11.24 17.56
CA VAL A 135 -5.83 10.79 18.74
C VAL A 135 -7.25 10.36 18.36
N MET A 136 -7.93 11.13 17.50
CA MET A 136 -9.30 10.83 17.07
C MET A 136 -9.39 9.57 16.19
N VAL A 137 -8.36 9.32 15.37
CA VAL A 137 -8.31 8.16 14.46
C VAL A 137 -7.78 6.90 15.15
N TRP A 138 -7.07 7.03 16.27
CA TRP A 138 -6.47 5.89 16.96
C TRP A 138 -7.44 4.74 17.29
N PRO A 139 -8.69 4.95 17.77
CA PRO A 139 -9.64 3.86 17.99
C PRO A 139 -9.94 3.08 16.70
N LEU A 140 -10.02 3.76 15.56
CA LEU A 140 -10.21 3.13 14.25
C LEU A 140 -8.97 2.34 13.84
N VAL A 141 -7.78 2.90 14.06
CA VAL A 141 -6.50 2.20 13.82
C VAL A 141 -6.43 0.91 14.64
N ALA A 142 -6.74 0.98 15.93
CA ALA A 142 -6.75 -0.17 16.83
C ALA A 142 -7.76 -1.24 16.37
N ALA A 143 -9.00 -0.85 16.10
CA ALA A 143 -10.04 -1.75 15.63
C ALA A 143 -9.69 -2.40 14.27
N CYS A 144 -9.01 -1.66 13.39
CA CYS A 144 -8.59 -2.17 12.09
C CYS A 144 -7.27 -2.94 12.10
N SER A 145 -6.55 -2.98 13.23
CA SER A 145 -5.24 -3.65 13.36
C SER A 145 -5.30 -5.03 14.02
N VAL A 146 -6.50 -5.48 14.40
CA VAL A 146 -6.70 -6.81 15.01
C VAL A 146 -6.24 -7.90 14.02
N LYS A 147 -5.40 -8.83 14.50
CA LYS A 147 -4.91 -9.97 13.71
C LYS A 147 -5.98 -11.05 13.66
N VAL A 148 -6.23 -11.58 12.47
CA VAL A 148 -7.16 -12.68 12.27
C VAL A 148 -6.65 -13.93 12.99
N LEU A 149 -7.43 -14.45 13.93
CA LEU A 149 -7.11 -15.68 14.66
C LEU A 149 -7.28 -16.92 13.76
N ASN A 150 -8.48 -17.11 13.22
CA ASN A 150 -8.84 -18.28 12.42
C ASN A 150 -8.89 -17.93 10.92
N ARG A 151 -7.76 -18.11 10.23
CA ARG A 151 -7.60 -17.66 8.84
C ARG A 151 -8.39 -18.48 7.80
N SER A 152 -8.67 -19.74 8.11
CA SER A 152 -9.45 -20.66 7.28
C SER A 152 -10.95 -20.34 7.27
N ASN A 153 -11.44 -19.57 8.25
CA ASN A 153 -12.85 -19.23 8.33
C ASN A 153 -13.24 -18.29 7.19
N VAL A 154 -14.41 -18.54 6.58
CA VAL A 154 -15.01 -17.67 5.56
C VAL A 154 -15.31 -16.30 6.18
N PHE A 155 -15.96 -16.31 7.33
CA PHE A 155 -16.24 -15.11 8.11
C PHE A 155 -15.10 -14.79 9.08
N LYS A 156 -14.67 -13.53 9.08
CA LYS A 156 -13.61 -13.00 9.94
C LYS A 156 -14.15 -11.78 10.69
N PRO A 157 -14.48 -11.87 11.99
CA PRO A 157 -15.05 -10.75 12.73
C PRO A 157 -14.12 -9.53 12.75
N GLU A 158 -12.80 -9.76 12.65
CA GLU A 158 -11.78 -8.71 12.56
C GLU A 158 -11.94 -7.83 11.31
N TYR A 159 -12.73 -8.25 10.31
CA TYR A 159 -12.97 -7.49 9.09
C TYR A 159 -14.19 -6.57 9.19
N ILE A 160 -15.05 -6.70 10.19
CA ILE A 160 -16.30 -5.91 10.30
C ILE A 160 -16.02 -4.41 10.24
N ILE A 161 -15.18 -3.88 11.14
CA ILE A 161 -14.87 -2.45 11.20
C ILE A 161 -14.10 -1.97 9.96
N PRO A 162 -13.02 -2.65 9.50
CA PRO A 162 -12.36 -2.30 8.24
C PRO A 162 -13.30 -2.23 7.02
N GLN A 163 -14.22 -3.17 6.88
CA GLN A 163 -15.16 -3.20 5.75
C GLN A 163 -16.20 -2.08 5.85
N LEU A 164 -16.76 -1.82 7.04
CA LEU A 164 -17.66 -0.68 7.27
C LEU A 164 -16.96 0.66 7.01
N LEU A 165 -15.70 0.78 7.40
CA LEU A 165 -14.91 1.98 7.17
C LEU A 165 -14.64 2.20 5.68
N LEU A 166 -14.34 1.14 4.92
CA LEU A 166 -14.22 1.25 3.47
C LEU A 166 -15.55 1.67 2.82
N GLN A 167 -16.69 1.15 3.29
CA GLN A 167 -18.01 1.61 2.82
C GLN A 167 -18.23 3.09 3.10
N TRP A 168 -17.85 3.56 4.29
CA TRP A 168 -17.90 4.98 4.60
C TRP A 168 -17.01 5.80 3.64
N VAL A 169 -15.78 5.37 3.38
CA VAL A 169 -14.87 6.01 2.42
C VAL A 169 -15.47 6.09 1.02
N THR A 170 -16.16 5.05 0.54
CA THR A 170 -16.81 5.07 -0.79
C THR A 170 -17.92 6.12 -0.90
N LYS A 171 -18.61 6.43 0.20
CA LYS A 171 -19.72 7.40 0.28
C LYS A 171 -19.23 8.83 0.51
N ASN A 172 -17.97 9.02 0.85
CA ASN A 172 -17.37 10.32 1.15
C ASN A 172 -16.36 10.74 0.07
N ASN A 173 -15.87 11.97 0.18
CA ASN A 173 -14.98 12.59 -0.79
C ASN A 173 -13.51 12.12 -0.64
N LEU A 174 -13.29 10.81 -0.48
CA LEU A 174 -11.99 10.18 -0.27
C LEU A 174 -11.71 9.14 -1.34
N ASP A 175 -10.47 9.03 -1.81
CA ASP A 175 -10.07 8.07 -2.82
C ASP A 175 -9.88 6.66 -2.26
N GLY A 176 -9.48 6.53 -1.00
CA GLY A 176 -9.17 5.23 -0.41
C GLY A 176 -8.74 5.29 1.06
N ILE A 177 -8.14 4.20 1.54
CA ILE A 177 -7.59 4.06 2.88
C ILE A 177 -6.10 3.72 2.76
N LYS A 178 -5.26 4.43 3.53
CA LYS A 178 -3.85 4.10 3.75
C LYS A 178 -3.72 3.42 5.12
N TYR A 179 -3.06 2.28 5.20
CA TYR A 179 -3.03 1.47 6.43
C TYR A 179 -1.73 0.70 6.61
N SER A 180 -1.34 0.47 7.86
CA SER A 180 -0.18 -0.37 8.18
C SER A 180 -0.47 -1.85 7.92
N SER A 181 0.53 -2.58 7.44
CA SER A 181 0.43 -4.04 7.30
C SER A 181 0.24 -4.70 8.66
N THR A 182 -0.70 -5.64 8.74
CA THR A 182 -0.86 -6.51 9.93
C THR A 182 -0.08 -7.82 9.84
N HIS A 183 0.51 -8.07 8.67
CA HIS A 183 1.31 -9.26 8.39
C HIS A 183 2.76 -9.11 8.86
N ILE A 184 3.25 -7.87 8.97
CA ILE A 184 4.58 -7.55 9.51
C ILE A 184 4.49 -7.40 11.03
N ASP A 185 5.29 -8.18 11.77
CA ASP A 185 5.34 -8.13 13.24
C ASP A 185 6.46 -7.22 13.72
N PHE A 186 6.24 -5.90 13.67
CA PHE A 186 7.23 -4.88 14.08
C PHE A 186 7.72 -5.00 15.53
N ASN A 187 7.05 -5.79 16.38
CA ASN A 187 7.52 -6.07 17.74
C ASN A 187 8.61 -7.15 17.79
N LYS A 188 8.72 -7.98 16.75
CA LYS A 188 9.68 -9.10 16.67
C LYS A 188 10.84 -8.85 15.71
N VAL A 189 10.60 -8.01 14.70
CA VAL A 189 11.59 -7.69 13.67
C VAL A 189 11.88 -6.19 13.68
N ARG A 190 13.18 -5.87 13.68
CA ARG A 190 13.73 -4.52 13.61
C ARG A 190 13.72 -4.08 12.17
N HIS A 191 12.61 -3.48 11.75
CA HIS A 191 12.54 -2.77 10.49
C HIS A 191 12.76 -1.28 10.71
N GLU A 192 13.46 -0.63 9.77
CA GLU A 192 13.66 0.82 9.77
C GLU A 192 12.96 1.39 8.53
N GLY A 193 11.90 2.16 8.74
CA GLY A 193 11.15 2.79 7.65
C GLY A 193 9.65 2.95 7.91
N LEU A 194 8.93 3.37 6.87
CA LEU A 194 7.48 3.42 6.78
C LEU A 194 6.99 2.28 5.90
N PHE A 195 6.03 1.52 6.40
CA PHE A 195 5.50 0.32 5.75
C PHE A 195 3.99 0.42 5.72
N TYR A 196 3.43 0.64 4.54
CA TYR A 196 2.00 0.84 4.40
C TYR A 196 1.45 0.28 3.09
N ASN A 197 0.16 0.01 3.14
CA ASN A 197 -0.66 -0.34 2.01
C ASN A 197 -1.66 0.78 1.75
N VAL A 198 -2.20 0.80 0.54
CA VAL A 198 -3.32 1.63 0.13
C VAL A 198 -4.38 0.73 -0.50
N VAL A 199 -5.65 0.98 -0.16
CA VAL A 199 -6.80 0.34 -0.82
C VAL A 199 -7.69 1.41 -1.42
N ILE A 200 -8.03 1.23 -2.70
CA ILE A 200 -8.79 2.19 -3.50
C ILE A 200 -9.99 1.44 -4.10
N PRO A 201 -11.19 1.60 -3.55
CA PRO A 201 -12.39 0.93 -4.07
C PRO A 201 -12.79 1.51 -5.42
N VAL A 202 -13.39 0.69 -6.29
CA VAL A 202 -14.00 1.21 -7.52
C VAL A 202 -15.17 2.13 -7.16
N LYS A 203 -15.36 3.21 -7.93
CA LYS A 203 -16.44 4.18 -7.75
C LYS A 203 -17.38 4.30 -8.96
N THR A 204 -16.97 3.75 -10.09
CA THR A 204 -17.72 3.78 -11.35
C THR A 204 -17.65 2.39 -11.96
N PHE A 205 -18.77 1.95 -12.51
CA PHE A 205 -18.85 0.73 -13.30
C PHE A 205 -19.03 1.12 -14.75
N ASP A 206 -18.49 0.29 -15.63
CA ASP A 206 -18.64 0.39 -17.06
C ASP A 206 -19.13 -0.96 -17.55
N GLN A 207 -20.09 -0.96 -18.47
CA GLN A 207 -20.59 -2.20 -19.07
C GLN A 207 -19.64 -2.70 -20.16
N ASP A 208 -18.91 -1.79 -20.81
CA ASP A 208 -18.04 -2.10 -21.95
C ASP A 208 -16.58 -2.37 -21.51
N SER A 209 -16.24 -2.04 -20.27
CA SER A 209 -14.92 -2.30 -19.70
C SER A 209 -15.01 -3.17 -18.45
N ASN A 210 -14.17 -4.21 -18.39
CA ASN A 210 -14.01 -5.05 -17.20
C ASN A 210 -13.33 -4.31 -16.03
N TYR A 211 -12.87 -3.08 -16.23
CA TYR A 211 -12.14 -2.29 -15.27
C TYR A 211 -12.75 -0.91 -15.07
N CYS A 212 -12.53 -0.33 -13.90
CA CYS A 212 -13.10 0.95 -13.49
C CYS A 212 -12.48 2.11 -14.30
N PRO A 213 -13.26 2.82 -15.15
CA PRO A 213 -12.72 3.88 -16.01
C PRO A 213 -12.09 5.02 -15.20
N LYS A 214 -12.67 5.35 -14.04
CA LYS A 214 -12.11 6.38 -13.16
C LYS A 214 -10.73 5.99 -12.65
N LEU A 215 -10.51 4.73 -12.27
CA LEU A 215 -9.20 4.29 -11.80
C LEU A 215 -8.21 4.15 -12.96
N LEU A 216 -8.64 3.72 -14.15
CA LEU A 216 -7.78 3.69 -15.35
C LEU A 216 -7.24 5.07 -15.72
N LYS A 217 -8.01 6.15 -15.49
CA LYS A 217 -7.55 7.53 -15.71
C LYS A 217 -6.56 8.02 -14.64
N ILE A 218 -6.69 7.52 -13.42
CA ILE A 218 -5.89 7.94 -12.26
C ILE A 218 -4.55 7.19 -12.20
N PHE A 219 -4.49 5.96 -12.71
CA PHE A 219 -3.33 5.09 -12.55
C PHE A 219 -2.70 4.70 -13.87
N LYS A 220 -1.37 4.74 -13.88
CA LYS A 220 -0.51 4.15 -14.91
C LYS A 220 0.27 2.99 -14.31
N SER A 221 0.69 2.05 -15.12
CA SER A 221 1.46 0.88 -14.69
C SER A 221 2.64 0.62 -15.60
N THR A 222 3.72 0.10 -15.04
CA THR A 222 4.81 -0.46 -15.84
C THR A 222 4.45 -1.86 -16.33
N GLU A 223 5.24 -2.38 -17.25
CA GLU A 223 5.25 -3.81 -17.56
C GLU A 223 5.48 -4.67 -16.31
N VAL A 224 4.97 -5.89 -16.36
CA VAL A 224 5.04 -6.85 -15.26
C VAL A 224 6.37 -7.58 -15.32
N ILE A 225 7.08 -7.63 -14.20
CA ILE A 225 8.35 -8.33 -14.07
C ILE A 225 8.15 -9.60 -13.23
N PRO A 226 8.33 -10.79 -13.80
CA PRO A 226 8.53 -12.02 -13.03
C PRO A 226 9.82 -11.94 -12.22
N MET A 227 9.73 -12.09 -10.90
CA MET A 227 10.88 -11.95 -10.00
C MET A 227 11.98 -12.96 -10.29
N GLN A 228 11.62 -14.19 -10.68
CA GLN A 228 12.59 -15.21 -11.06
C GLN A 228 13.53 -14.79 -12.20
N LEU A 229 13.07 -13.97 -13.14
CA LEU A 229 13.93 -13.54 -14.25
C LEU A 229 15.11 -12.67 -13.78
N ARG A 230 14.99 -12.08 -12.59
CA ARG A 230 16.09 -11.32 -11.98
C ARG A 230 17.18 -12.19 -11.38
N GLN A 231 16.90 -13.45 -11.08
CA GLN A 231 17.91 -14.39 -10.58
C GLN A 231 18.99 -14.69 -11.63
N PHE A 232 18.69 -14.48 -12.92
CA PHE A 232 19.62 -14.69 -14.02
C PHE A 232 20.52 -13.48 -14.34
N MET A 233 20.40 -12.38 -13.60
CA MET A 233 21.31 -11.24 -13.81
C MET A 233 22.73 -11.58 -13.31
N SER A 234 23.74 -11.14 -14.07
CA SER A 234 25.13 -11.39 -13.71
C SER A 234 25.56 -10.57 -12.49
N ILE A 235 26.49 -11.09 -11.69
CA ILE A 235 27.08 -10.37 -10.55
C ILE A 235 27.71 -9.04 -11.02
N ALA A 236 28.32 -9.00 -12.21
CA ALA A 236 28.85 -7.77 -12.80
C ALA A 236 27.76 -6.70 -12.98
N SER A 237 26.62 -7.07 -13.57
CA SER A 237 25.49 -6.15 -13.74
C SER A 237 24.92 -5.67 -12.40
N HIS A 238 24.95 -6.51 -11.37
CA HIS A 238 24.55 -6.12 -10.02
C HIS A 238 25.51 -5.09 -9.41
N LEU A 239 26.83 -5.28 -9.57
CA LEU A 239 27.86 -4.39 -9.02
C LEU A 239 27.85 -3.02 -9.69
N GLU A 240 27.73 -2.98 -11.02
CA GLU A 240 27.65 -1.72 -11.80
C GLU A 240 26.46 -0.86 -11.38
N ASN A 241 25.33 -1.49 -11.04
CA ASN A 241 24.10 -0.80 -10.66
C ASN A 241 24.00 -0.50 -9.14
N GLN A 242 24.91 -0.97 -8.28
CA GLN A 242 24.81 -0.74 -6.83
C GLN A 242 24.68 0.74 -6.43
N PRO A 243 25.43 1.68 -7.06
CA PRO A 243 25.27 3.09 -6.74
C PRO A 243 23.87 3.59 -7.08
N SER A 244 23.36 3.33 -8.29
CA SER A 244 22.03 3.78 -8.71
C SER A 244 20.92 3.16 -7.88
N ILE A 245 21.02 1.86 -7.54
CA ILE A 245 20.08 1.18 -6.66
C ILE A 245 20.06 1.85 -5.28
N SER A 246 21.21 2.20 -4.71
CA SER A 246 21.27 2.81 -3.38
C SER A 246 20.58 4.17 -3.30
N PHE A 247 20.59 4.96 -4.38
CA PHE A 247 19.95 6.28 -4.43
C PHE A 247 18.48 6.24 -4.91
N ASN A 248 18.10 5.26 -5.73
CA ASN A 248 16.80 5.26 -6.42
C ASN A 248 15.79 4.21 -5.89
N VAL A 249 16.03 3.53 -4.77
CA VAL A 249 14.99 2.68 -4.13
C VAL A 249 13.98 3.48 -3.32
N ASN A 250 12.97 2.84 -2.72
CA ASN A 250 12.00 3.52 -1.88
C ASN A 250 12.68 4.20 -0.67
N PRO A 251 12.67 5.53 -0.55
CA PRO A 251 13.31 6.25 0.56
C PRO A 251 12.58 6.05 1.90
N ASP A 252 11.35 5.54 1.88
CA ASP A 252 10.59 5.24 3.08
C ASP A 252 11.09 3.99 3.80
N ILE A 253 11.78 3.07 3.11
CA ILE A 253 12.26 1.83 3.72
C ILE A 253 13.78 1.82 3.70
N LEU A 254 14.38 1.91 4.89
CA LEU A 254 15.83 2.03 5.05
C LEU A 254 16.47 0.66 5.23
N ARG A 255 15.99 -0.13 6.19
CA ARG A 255 16.58 -1.43 6.53
C ARG A 255 15.54 -2.46 6.89
N LEU A 256 15.85 -3.71 6.54
CA LEU A 256 15.02 -4.88 6.85
C LEU A 256 15.80 -5.89 7.68
N GLU A 257 15.16 -6.43 8.71
CA GLU A 257 15.60 -7.64 9.38
C GLU A 257 14.80 -8.83 8.85
N LEU A 258 15.32 -9.49 7.81
CA LEU A 258 14.68 -10.69 7.23
C LEU A 258 15.06 -11.96 8.00
N LEU A 259 16.28 -11.98 8.54
CA LEU A 259 16.80 -13.00 9.44
C LEU A 259 17.09 -12.34 10.79
N LYS A 260 16.65 -12.97 11.88
CA LYS A 260 16.84 -12.44 13.24
C LYS A 260 18.32 -12.15 13.50
N GLY A 261 18.62 -10.93 13.93
CA GLY A 261 19.96 -10.40 14.17
C GLY A 261 20.65 -9.81 12.94
N ASN A 262 20.10 -9.97 11.73
CA ASN A 262 20.71 -9.50 10.50
C ASN A 262 19.87 -8.37 9.89
N LEU A 263 20.30 -7.14 10.17
CA LEU A 263 19.72 -5.92 9.63
C LEU A 263 20.48 -5.50 8.37
N GLN A 264 19.80 -5.48 7.23
CA GLN A 264 20.40 -5.15 5.94
C GLN A 264 19.70 -3.97 5.27
N SER A 265 20.44 -3.21 4.46
CA SER A 265 19.88 -2.10 3.69
C SER A 265 18.78 -2.58 2.75
N TYR A 266 17.70 -1.82 2.61
CA TYR A 266 16.64 -2.16 1.66
C TYR A 266 17.17 -2.24 0.22
N SER A 267 18.05 -1.31 -0.14
CA SER A 267 18.71 -1.25 -1.45
C SER A 267 19.51 -2.51 -1.79
N SER A 268 20.06 -3.20 -0.79
CA SER A 268 20.84 -4.42 -0.99
C SER A 268 19.99 -5.70 -1.01
N THR A 269 18.67 -5.59 -0.88
CA THR A 269 17.75 -6.74 -0.94
C THR A 269 17.24 -6.99 -2.36
N TYR A 270 16.80 -8.22 -2.64
CA TYR A 270 16.09 -8.53 -3.89
C TYR A 270 14.85 -7.63 -4.11
N PHE A 271 14.20 -7.19 -3.02
CA PHE A 271 13.06 -6.27 -3.10
C PHE A 271 13.48 -4.88 -3.62
N GLY A 272 14.54 -4.29 -3.05
CA GLY A 272 15.09 -3.01 -3.50
C GLY A 272 15.58 -3.07 -4.95
N VAL A 273 16.30 -4.13 -5.33
CA VAL A 273 16.77 -4.34 -6.71
C VAL A 273 15.61 -4.44 -7.70
N LEU A 274 14.51 -5.11 -7.32
CA LEU A 274 13.33 -5.20 -8.17
C LEU A 274 12.63 -3.86 -8.33
N GLU A 275 12.43 -3.13 -7.23
CA GLU A 275 11.83 -1.79 -7.26
C GLU A 275 12.62 -0.82 -8.12
N HIS A 276 13.95 -0.82 -7.98
CA HIS A 276 14.82 0.02 -8.81
C HIS A 276 14.59 -0.25 -10.30
N SER A 277 14.50 -1.53 -10.70
CA SER A 277 14.24 -1.87 -12.10
C SER A 277 12.85 -1.47 -12.56
N LEU A 278 11.82 -1.71 -11.75
CA LEU A 278 10.47 -1.22 -12.06
C LEU A 278 10.45 0.31 -12.19
N LYS A 279 11.28 1.03 -11.41
CA LYS A 279 11.40 2.49 -11.53
C LYS A 279 11.98 2.97 -12.85
N ASN A 280 12.80 2.14 -13.51
CA ASN A 280 13.41 2.46 -14.80
C ASN A 280 12.47 2.25 -16.00
N PHE A 281 11.37 1.52 -15.84
CA PHE A 281 10.34 1.37 -16.88
C PHE A 281 9.37 2.55 -16.87
N GLN A 282 9.04 3.12 -18.02
CA GLN A 282 8.03 4.20 -18.08
C GLN A 282 6.63 3.64 -17.77
N PRO A 283 5.86 4.23 -16.84
CA PRO A 283 4.48 3.84 -16.60
C PRO A 283 3.58 4.28 -17.75
N GLU A 284 2.76 3.35 -18.25
CA GLU A 284 1.84 3.55 -19.36
C GLU A 284 0.38 3.33 -18.92
N ALA A 285 -0.56 3.49 -19.85
CA ALA A 285 -1.94 3.07 -19.61
C ALA A 285 -1.99 1.58 -19.21
N ILE A 286 -2.89 1.27 -18.27
CA ILE A 286 -3.04 -0.08 -17.72
C ILE A 286 -3.66 -1.03 -18.74
N CYS A 287 -4.64 -0.53 -19.51
CA CYS A 287 -5.25 -1.22 -20.63
C CYS A 287 -4.86 -0.48 -21.91
N ASP A 288 -4.72 -1.24 -23.00
CA ASP A 288 -4.48 -0.72 -24.35
C ASP A 288 -5.72 -0.03 -24.93
#